data_AF-A0A258B7Y4-F1
#
_entry.id   AF-A0A258B7Y4-F1
#
_cell.length_a   1.000
_cell.length_b   1.000
_cell.length_c   1.000
_cell.angle_alpha   90.00
_cell.angle_beta   90.00
_cell.angle_gamma   90.00
#
_symmetry.space_group_name_H-M   'P 1'
#
loop_
_entity.id
_entity.type
_entity.pdbx_description
1 polymer ?
#
loop_
_entity_poly.entity_id
_entity_poly.type
_entity_poly.pdbx_seq_one_letter_code
_entity_poly.pdbx_strand_id
1 'polypeptide(L)'
;MTQNVIDNETQAKLDAFIKEEEGDSNDYKGLLAKFITLVAVGMSLFHLYAAYSIVPTQELRVIHVALVLFLIFLSFPIASRFKNRLMWWDVIFAVGSLLIAYYMLSN
;
A
#
# COMPACT_ATOMS: atom_id res chain seq x y z
N MET A 1 -29.81 13.47 8.66
CA MET A 1 -29.10 12.54 9.56
C MET A 1 -28.11 13.36 10.36
N THR A 2 -28.45 13.63 11.62
CA THR A 2 -27.67 14.44 12.55
C THR A 2 -26.42 13.67 12.97
N GLN A 3 -25.25 14.23 12.65
CA GLN A 3 -23.95 13.77 13.14
C GLN A 3 -24.00 13.77 14.68
N ASN A 4 -24.03 12.58 15.29
CA ASN A 4 -23.87 12.46 16.73
C ASN A 4 -22.50 13.04 17.07
N VAL A 5 -22.49 14.06 17.92
CA VAL A 5 -21.28 14.57 18.55
C VAL A 5 -20.76 13.45 19.41
N ILE A 6 -19.88 12.62 18.84
CA ILE A 6 -19.21 11.56 19.56
C ILE A 6 -18.34 12.25 20.60
N ASP A 7 -18.40 11.81 21.84
CA ASP A 7 -17.53 12.31 22.90
C ASP A 7 -16.05 12.14 22.49
N ASN A 8 -15.20 13.13 22.80
CA ASN A 8 -13.80 13.16 22.36
C ASN A 8 -13.03 11.91 22.82
N GLU A 9 -13.36 11.32 23.97
CA GLU A 9 -12.72 10.08 24.43
C GLU A 9 -13.12 8.88 23.58
N THR A 10 -14.35 8.88 23.06
CA THR A 10 -14.85 7.80 22.20
C THR A 10 -14.22 7.88 20.81
N GLN A 11 -13.98 9.08 20.27
CA GLN A 11 -13.19 9.26 19.04
C GLN A 11 -11.75 8.80 19.21
N ALA A 12 -11.10 9.18 20.32
CA ALA A 12 -9.71 8.76 20.57
C ALA A 12 -9.56 7.25 20.71
N LYS A 13 -10.51 6.57 21.37
CA LYS A 13 -10.54 5.10 21.44
C LYS A 13 -10.77 4.48 20.08
N LEU A 14 -11.70 5.02 19.29
CA LEU A 14 -11.97 4.54 17.93
C LEU A 14 -10.73 4.66 17.03
N ASP A 15 -10.05 5.81 17.05
CA ASP A 15 -8.83 6.03 16.26
C ASP A 15 -7.69 5.10 16.71
N ALA A 16 -7.59 4.82 18.01
CA ALA A 16 -6.63 3.86 18.55
C ALA A 16 -6.93 2.42 18.07
N PHE A 17 -8.20 2.00 18.10
CA PHE A 17 -8.62 0.69 17.59
C PHE A 17 -8.38 0.57 16.08
N ILE A 18 -8.73 1.59 15.29
CA ILE A 18 -8.47 1.61 13.84
C ILE A 18 -6.97 1.49 13.58
N LYS A 19 -6.13 2.21 14.33
CA LYS A 19 -4.68 2.16 14.18
C LYS A 19 -4.08 0.81 14.60
N GLU A 20 -4.67 0.13 15.57
CA GLU A 20 -4.26 -1.21 15.99
C GLU A 20 -4.63 -2.28 14.95
N GLU A 21 -5.82 -2.18 14.35
CA GLU A 21 -6.33 -3.14 13.36
C GLU A 21 -5.78 -2.91 11.94
N GLU A 22 -5.78 -1.66 11.46
CA GLU A 22 -5.39 -1.30 10.09
C GLU A 22 -3.91 -0.92 9.96
N GLY A 23 -3.21 -0.74 11.08
CA GLY A 23 -1.85 -0.23 11.14
C GLY A 23 -1.77 1.29 10.89
N ASP A 24 -0.70 1.91 11.36
CA ASP A 24 -0.51 3.37 11.29
C ASP A 24 -0.10 3.85 9.89
N SER A 25 -1.00 3.72 8.93
CA SER A 25 -0.82 4.11 7.53
C SER A 25 -0.57 5.62 7.38
N ASN A 26 0.14 6.01 6.32
CA ASN A 26 0.30 7.40 5.93
C ASN A 26 -0.99 7.97 5.34
N ASP A 27 -1.44 9.12 5.85
CA ASP A 27 -2.57 9.87 5.30
C ASP A 27 -2.04 10.83 4.22
N TYR A 28 -1.65 10.28 3.07
CA TYR A 28 -1.26 11.09 1.93
C TYR A 28 -2.48 11.80 1.35
N LYS A 29 -2.30 13.08 1.02
CA LYS A 29 -3.33 13.88 0.33
C LYS A 29 -2.83 14.32 -1.03
N GLY A 30 -3.74 14.42 -2.00
CA GLY A 30 -3.44 14.94 -3.34
C GLY A 30 -2.98 13.89 -4.35
N LEU A 31 -1.95 14.22 -5.15
CA LEU A 31 -1.53 13.42 -6.30
C LEU A 31 -0.93 12.06 -5.91
N LEU A 32 -0.22 12.00 -4.78
CA LEU A 32 0.42 10.78 -4.29
C LEU A 32 -0.61 9.72 -3.91
N ALA A 33 -1.69 10.12 -3.22
CA ALA A 33 -2.80 9.23 -2.89
C ALA A 33 -3.44 8.66 -4.17
N LYS A 34 -3.72 9.52 -5.16
CA LYS A 34 -4.25 9.08 -6.46
C LYS A 34 -3.33 8.08 -7.16
N PHE A 35 -2.02 8.31 -7.10
CA PHE A 35 -1.03 7.39 -7.67
C PHE A 35 -1.02 6.03 -6.95
N ILE A 36 -0.99 6.00 -5.62
CA ILE A 36 -1.06 4.75 -4.85
C ILE A 36 -2.35 4.00 -5.16
N THR A 37 -3.49 4.69 -5.18
CA THR A 37 -4.79 4.10 -5.55
C THR A 37 -4.76 3.53 -6.95
N LEU A 38 -4.16 4.23 -7.92
CA LEU A 38 -4.04 3.74 -9.30
C LEU A 38 -3.22 2.44 -9.37
N VAL A 39 -2.11 2.37 -8.64
CA VAL A 39 -1.29 1.15 -8.57
C VAL A 39 -2.04 0.01 -7.89
N ALA A 40 -2.77 0.28 -6.80
CA ALA A 40 -3.61 -0.71 -6.13
C ALA A 40 -4.72 -1.26 -7.06
N VAL A 41 -5.38 -0.38 -7.82
CA VAL A 41 -6.34 -0.79 -8.85
C VAL A 41 -5.66 -1.64 -9.94
N GLY A 42 -4.46 -1.24 -10.37
CA GLY A 42 -3.66 -2.02 -11.32
C GLY A 42 -3.35 -3.43 -10.81
N MET A 43 -3.01 -3.56 -9.53
CA MET A 43 -2.82 -4.85 -8.87
C MET A 43 -4.11 -5.68 -8.87
N SER A 44 -5.26 -5.09 -8.53
CA SER A 44 -6.55 -5.80 -8.59
C SER A 44 -6.87 -6.30 -10.00
N LEU A 45 -6.63 -5.47 -11.03
CA LEU A 45 -6.81 -5.87 -12.43
C LEU A 45 -5.86 -7.00 -12.84
N PHE A 46 -4.61 -6.97 -12.38
CA PHE A 46 -3.66 -8.05 -12.62
C PHE A 46 -4.14 -9.38 -12.03
N HIS A 47 -4.72 -9.38 -10.83
CA HIS A 47 -5.30 -10.59 -10.25
C HIS A 47 -6.50 -11.08 -11.05
N LEU A 48 -7.38 -10.18 -11.50
CA LEU A 48 -8.52 -10.54 -12.34
C LEU A 48 -8.07 -11.14 -13.68
N TYR A 49 -7.02 -10.59 -14.28
CA TYR A 49 -6.40 -11.13 -15.51
C TYR A 49 -5.79 -12.52 -15.27
N ALA A 50 -5.04 -12.71 -14.18
CA ALA A 50 -4.45 -13.99 -13.81
C ALA A 50 -5.48 -15.05 -13.38
N ALA A 51 -6.70 -14.64 -13.03
CA ALA A 51 -7.82 -15.56 -12.80
C ALA A 51 -8.46 -16.02 -14.12
N TYR A 52 -8.47 -15.16 -15.15
CA TYR A 52 -9.01 -15.49 -16.48
C TYR A 52 -8.00 -16.26 -17.35
N SER A 53 -6.74 -15.86 -17.32
CA SER A 53 -5.65 -16.47 -18.08
C SER A 53 -4.80 -17.37 -17.18
N ILE A 54 -4.25 -18.45 -17.72
CA ILE A 54 -3.39 -19.36 -16.95
C ILE A 54 -1.98 -18.75 -16.91
N VAL A 55 -1.73 -17.90 -15.92
CA VAL A 55 -0.41 -17.30 -15.66
C VAL A 55 0.43 -18.29 -14.84
N PRO A 56 1.69 -18.57 -15.24
CA PRO A 56 2.59 -19.39 -14.43
C PRO A 56 2.69 -18.89 -12.99
N THR A 57 2.58 -19.80 -12.02
CA THR A 57 2.57 -19.46 -10.59
C THR A 57 3.82 -18.74 -10.13
N GLN A 58 4.97 -18.99 -10.78
CA GLN A 58 6.22 -18.32 -10.50
C GLN A 58 6.15 -16.82 -10.86
N GLU A 59 5.66 -16.48 -12.05
CA GLU A 59 5.49 -15.09 -12.48
C GLU A 59 4.45 -14.36 -11.61
N LEU A 60 3.30 -15.01 -11.39
CA LEU A 60 2.21 -14.45 -10.58
C LEU A 60 2.70 -14.06 -9.18
N ARG A 61 3.42 -14.95 -8.50
CA ARG A 61 3.92 -14.71 -7.14
C ARG A 61 4.96 -13.61 -7.08
N VAL A 62 5.91 -13.60 -8.02
CA VAL A 62 6.97 -12.58 -8.06
C VAL A 62 6.36 -11.20 -8.29
N ILE A 63 5.46 -11.07 -9.28
CA ILE A 63 4.77 -9.81 -9.56
C ILE A 63 3.91 -9.38 -8.38
N HIS A 64 3.14 -10.29 -7.79
CA HIS A 64 2.30 -10.01 -6.63
C HIS A 64 3.13 -9.45 -5.46
N VAL A 65 4.19 -10.14 -5.04
CA VAL A 65 5.02 -9.71 -3.90
C VAL A 65 5.71 -8.37 -4.20
N ALA A 66 6.17 -8.16 -5.43
CA ALA A 66 6.79 -6.89 -5.83
C ALA A 66 5.83 -5.70 -5.70
N LEU A 67 4.59 -5.87 -6.18
CA LEU A 67 3.53 -4.86 -6.08
C LEU A 67 3.09 -4.64 -4.62
N VAL A 68 2.97 -5.71 -3.83
CA VAL A 68 2.66 -5.60 -2.40
C VAL A 68 3.75 -4.81 -1.68
N LEU A 69 5.03 -5.13 -1.89
CA LEU A 69 6.13 -4.40 -1.27
C LEU A 69 6.18 -2.94 -1.73
N PHE A 70 5.95 -2.69 -3.03
CA PHE A 70 5.87 -1.34 -3.56
C PHE A 70 4.80 -0.51 -2.84
N LEU A 71 3.59 -1.08 -2.68
CA LEU A 71 2.49 -0.42 -1.98
C LEU A 71 2.76 -0.29 -0.48
N ILE A 72 3.39 -1.27 0.17
CA ILE A 72 3.72 -1.22 1.59
C ILE A 72 4.71 -0.09 1.88
N PHE A 73 5.81 0.00 1.13
CA PHE A 73 6.80 1.05 1.36
C PHE A 73 6.24 2.44 1.12
N LEU A 74 5.32 2.59 0.16
CA LEU A 74 4.65 3.87 -0.05
C LEU A 74 3.65 4.14 1.08
N SER A 75 2.71 3.23 1.35
CA SER A 75 1.57 3.46 2.25
C SER A 75 1.91 3.44 3.74
N PHE A 76 2.88 2.63 4.18
CA PHE A 76 3.19 2.46 5.60
C PHE A 76 4.51 3.14 5.98
N PRO A 77 4.49 4.10 6.91
CA PRO A 77 5.73 4.70 7.41
C PRO A 77 6.50 3.69 8.25
N ILE A 78 7.83 3.67 8.08
CA ILE A 78 8.75 2.82 8.88
C ILE A 78 8.66 3.14 10.38
N ALA A 79 8.38 4.40 10.73
CA ALA A 79 8.22 4.84 12.11
C ALA A 79 7.19 5.97 12.22
N SER A 80 6.48 6.03 13.35
CA SER A 80 5.49 7.08 13.66
C SER A 80 6.05 8.51 13.56
N ARG A 81 7.38 8.67 13.69
CA ARG A 81 8.09 9.94 13.53
C ARG A 81 8.05 10.50 12.10
N PHE A 82 7.89 9.64 11.11
CA PHE A 82 7.93 10.00 9.68
C PHE A 82 6.54 10.01 9.04
N LYS A 83 5.49 9.98 9.85
CA LYS A 83 4.11 9.97 9.38
C LYS A 83 3.81 11.16 8.46
N ASN A 84 3.08 10.90 7.39
CA ASN A 84 2.66 11.86 6.35
C ASN A 84 3.79 12.51 5.55
N ARG A 85 5.00 11.94 5.55
CA ARG A 85 6.10 12.37 4.70
C ARG A 85 6.65 11.18 3.93
N LEU A 86 6.56 11.24 2.60
CA LEU A 86 7.21 10.27 1.73
C LEU A 86 8.72 10.47 1.86
N MET A 87 9.43 9.53 2.48
CA MET A 87 10.88 9.60 2.58
C MET A 87 11.51 9.08 1.29
N TRP A 88 12.66 9.63 0.93
CA TRP A 88 13.44 9.16 -0.21
C TRP A 88 13.82 7.67 -0.11
N TRP A 89 14.03 7.15 1.11
CA TRP A 89 14.26 5.72 1.34
C TRP A 89 13.06 4.86 0.96
N ASP A 90 11.83 5.29 1.26
CA ASP A 90 10.61 4.56 0.90
C ASP A 90 10.51 4.40 -0.62
N VAL A 91 10.88 5.44 -1.36
CA VAL A 91 10.93 5.41 -2.84
C VAL A 91 12.03 4.46 -3.33
N ILE A 92 13.21 4.47 -2.71
CA ILE A 92 14.31 3.57 -3.07
C ILE A 92 13.90 2.11 -2.86
N PHE A 93 13.29 1.78 -1.72
CA PHE A 93 12.84 0.42 -1.43
C PHE A 93 11.68 -0.02 -2.33
N ALA A 94 10.73 0.88 -2.60
CA ALA A 94 9.64 0.60 -3.53
C ALA A 94 10.14 0.35 -4.95
N VAL A 95 11.02 1.20 -5.48
CA VAL A 95 11.61 0.98 -6.81
C VAL A 95 12.50 -0.27 -6.81
N GLY A 96 13.22 -0.51 -5.72
CA GLY A 96 14.03 -1.71 -5.51
C GLY A 96 13.21 -3.00 -5.63
N SER A 97 12.00 -3.06 -5.06
CA SER A 97 11.14 -4.25 -5.19
C SER A 97 10.75 -4.53 -6.65
N LEU A 98 10.46 -3.48 -7.43
CA LEU A 98 10.15 -3.61 -8.85
C LEU A 98 11.37 -4.04 -9.67
N LEU A 99 12.56 -3.49 -9.38
CA LEU A 99 13.80 -3.84 -10.09
C LEU A 99 14.21 -5.30 -9.85
N ILE A 100 14.08 -5.79 -8.61
CA ILE A 100 14.38 -7.18 -8.28
C ILE A 100 13.44 -8.13 -9.01
N ALA A 101 12.14 -7.80 -9.03
CA ALA A 101 11.16 -8.58 -9.77
C ALA A 101 11.46 -8.58 -11.27
N TYR A 102 11.74 -7.40 -11.85
CA TYR A 102 12.11 -7.29 -13.25
C TYR A 102 13.34 -8.15 -13.60
N TYR A 103 14.39 -8.09 -12.79
CA TYR A 103 15.58 -8.91 -12.96
C TYR A 103 15.24 -10.41 -12.98
N MET A 104 14.42 -10.86 -12.02
CA MET A 104 14.00 -12.26 -11.91
C MET A 104 13.09 -12.74 -13.05
N LEU A 105 12.29 -11.85 -13.65
CA LEU A 105 11.48 -12.17 -14.84
C LEU A 105 12.29 -12.10 -16.14
N SER A 106 13.35 -11.30 -16.17
CA SER A 106 14.20 -11.13 -17.36
C SER A 106 15.26 -12.22 -17.56
N ASN A 107 15.48 -13.07 -16.54
CA ASN A 107 16.51 -14.09 -16.49
C ASN A 107 15.91 -15.49 -16.34
#